data_AF-A0AAE8SIA5-F1
#
_entry.id   AF-A0AAE8SIA5-F1
#
_cell.length_a   1.000
_cell.length_b   1.000
_cell.length_c   1.000
_cell.angle_alpha   90.00
_cell.angle_beta   90.00
_cell.angle_gamma   90.00
#
_symmetry.space_group_name_H-M   'P 1'
#
loop_
_entity.id
_entity.type
_entity.pdbx_description
1 polymer ?
#
loop_
_entity_poly.entity_id
_entity_poly.type
_entity_poly.pdbx_seq_one_letter_code
_entity_poly.pdbx_strand_id
1 'polypeptide(L)'
;MSDDQISVPYLMVILVVSGLIVRYLFFGGPSPPRAARSPEAFLRSREVAVERIQQMFPQADRRSILWDLQRNGGNIQNTTERILAGRLDTPPVTFQPPPPPAQATTTGSAATATRQPEKPAQPDLITRYNLKNKLDAASQQDQDSKGKGWSSNKDERQASLQRRRDEMILAARRKMEAKLAAEKAVQGS
;
A
#
# COMPACT_ATOMS: atom_id res chain seq x y z
N MET A 1 -56.61 29.93 -20.16
CA MET A 1 -55.26 30.52 -20.03
C MET A 1 -54.86 30.25 -18.59
N SER A 2 -54.05 29.22 -18.37
CA SER A 2 -53.66 28.83 -17.02
C SER A 2 -52.41 29.61 -16.67
N ASP A 3 -52.58 30.67 -15.89
CA ASP A 3 -51.48 31.37 -15.24
C ASP A 3 -50.84 30.39 -14.25
N ASP A 4 -49.77 29.73 -14.69
CA ASP A 4 -48.94 28.85 -13.88
C ASP A 4 -48.20 29.73 -12.86
N GLN A 5 -48.85 29.99 -11.72
CA GLN A 5 -48.26 30.71 -10.59
C GLN A 5 -47.16 29.83 -9.99
N ILE A 6 -45.98 29.89 -10.60
CA ILE A 6 -44.77 29.30 -10.05
C ILE A 6 -44.49 29.96 -8.71
N SER A 7 -44.72 29.19 -7.66
CA SER A 7 -44.53 29.63 -6.29
C SER A 7 -43.06 30.06 -6.09
N VAL A 8 -42.86 31.30 -5.62
CA VAL A 8 -41.55 31.87 -5.26
C VAL A 8 -40.64 30.91 -4.48
N PRO A 9 -41.11 30.09 -3.51
CA PRO A 9 -40.26 29.11 -2.85
C PRO A 9 -39.72 28.03 -3.79
N TYR A 10 -40.47 27.61 -4.81
CA TYR A 10 -40.03 26.60 -5.77
C TYR A 10 -38.91 27.12 -6.67
N LEU A 11 -38.98 28.40 -7.08
CA LEU A 11 -37.90 29.08 -7.81
C LEU A 11 -36.59 29.13 -7.01
N MET A 12 -36.67 29.40 -5.70
CA MET A 12 -35.49 29.40 -4.82
C MET A 12 -34.85 28.01 -4.73
N VAL A 13 -35.65 26.95 -4.59
CA VAL A 13 -35.15 25.58 -4.55
C VAL A 13 -34.46 25.20 -5.88
N ILE A 14 -35.07 25.54 -7.02
CA ILE A 14 -34.47 25.30 -8.34
C ILE A 14 -33.13 26.05 -8.48
N LEU A 15 -33.05 27.30 -8.01
CA LEU A 15 -31.80 28.07 -8.06
C LEU A 15 -30.70 27.42 -7.21
N VAL A 16 -31.01 26.98 -5.99
CA VAL A 16 -30.04 26.30 -5.11
C VAL A 16 -29.58 24.98 -5.73
N VAL A 17 -30.50 24.17 -6.24
CA VAL A 17 -30.19 22.87 -6.86
C VAL A 17 -29.35 23.07 -8.12
N SER A 18 -29.72 24.01 -9.00
CA SER A 18 -28.93 24.31 -10.21
C SER A 18 -27.54 24.84 -9.86
N GLY A 19 -27.42 25.69 -8.84
CA GLY A 19 -26.13 26.16 -8.32
C GLY A 19 -25.27 25.02 -7.79
N LEU A 20 -25.86 24.05 -7.09
CA LEU A 20 -25.16 22.86 -6.56
C LEU A 20 -24.70 21.93 -7.70
N ILE A 21 -25.53 21.74 -8.73
CA ILE A 21 -25.18 20.96 -9.91
C ILE A 21 -24.02 21.63 -10.66
N VAL A 22 -24.08 22.94 -10.90
CA VAL A 22 -23.00 23.69 -11.55
C VAL A 22 -21.72 23.64 -10.70
N ARG A 23 -21.84 23.80 -9.38
CA ARG A 23 -20.73 23.65 -8.42
C ARG A 23 -20.10 22.27 -8.49
N TYR A 24 -20.89 21.21 -8.69
CA TYR A 24 -20.39 19.84 -8.71
C TYR A 24 -19.82 19.45 -10.07
N LEU A 25 -20.41 19.93 -11.17
CA LEU A 25 -19.98 19.62 -12.53
C LEU A 25 -18.81 20.48 -13.01
N PHE A 26 -18.78 21.77 -12.67
CA PHE A 26 -17.76 22.72 -13.14
C PHE A 26 -16.71 23.04 -12.08
N PHE A 27 -17.05 22.93 -10.79
CA PHE A 27 -16.12 23.20 -9.67
C PHE A 27 -15.87 21.96 -8.78
N GLY A 28 -16.32 20.78 -9.22
CA GLY A 28 -15.89 19.50 -8.67
C GLY A 28 -14.39 19.37 -8.91
N GLY A 29 -13.61 19.55 -7.85
CA GLY A 29 -12.14 19.52 -7.93
C GLY A 29 -11.62 18.23 -8.58
N PRO A 30 -10.39 18.26 -9.13
CA PRO A 30 -9.81 17.10 -9.80
C PRO A 30 -9.94 15.88 -8.91
N SER A 31 -10.45 14.79 -9.50
CA SER A 31 -10.49 13.48 -8.84
C SER A 31 -9.15 13.25 -8.16
N PRO A 32 -9.12 12.80 -6.89
CA PRO A 32 -7.86 12.56 -6.19
C PRO A 32 -7.04 11.64 -7.09
N PRO A 33 -5.78 12.00 -7.40
CA PRO A 33 -4.97 11.21 -8.32
C PRO A 33 -4.98 9.79 -7.78
N ARG A 34 -5.56 8.87 -8.56
CA ARG A 34 -5.39 7.44 -8.34
C ARG A 34 -3.90 7.26 -8.14
N ALA A 35 -3.46 6.95 -6.92
CA ALA A 35 -2.03 6.90 -6.60
C ALA A 35 -1.35 6.07 -7.69
N ALA A 36 -0.60 6.74 -8.56
CA ALA A 36 0.15 6.07 -9.60
C ALA A 36 1.02 5.08 -8.85
N ARG A 37 0.79 3.79 -9.07
CA ARG A 37 1.61 2.75 -8.43
C ARG A 37 3.05 3.12 -8.76
N SER A 38 3.83 3.39 -7.72
CA SER A 38 5.21 3.82 -7.93
C SER A 38 5.91 2.75 -8.77
N PRO A 39 6.76 3.13 -9.74
CA PRO A 39 7.42 2.17 -10.62
C PRO A 39 8.15 1.08 -9.82
N GLU A 40 8.67 1.41 -8.64
CA GLU A 40 9.31 0.49 -7.71
C GLU A 40 8.33 -0.49 -7.06
N ALA A 41 7.08 -0.09 -6.82
CA ALA A 41 6.04 -1.00 -6.34
C ALA A 41 5.64 -2.01 -7.41
N PHE A 42 5.64 -1.60 -8.69
CA PHE A 42 5.41 -2.49 -9.81
C PHE A 42 6.53 -3.52 -9.96
N LEU A 43 7.80 -3.09 -9.92
CA LEU A 43 8.96 -3.98 -9.95
C LEU A 43 8.94 -5.02 -8.83
N ARG A 44 8.68 -4.60 -7.58
CA ARG A 44 8.56 -5.52 -6.44
C ARG A 44 7.41 -6.51 -6.59
N SER A 45 6.24 -6.05 -7.05
CA SER A 45 5.10 -6.96 -7.28
C SER A 45 5.40 -8.00 -8.36
N ARG A 46 6.21 -7.62 -9.37
CA ARG A 46 6.66 -8.53 -10.42
C ARG A 46 7.64 -9.58 -9.89
N GLU A 47 8.57 -9.20 -9.02
CA GLU A 47 9.49 -10.16 -8.40
C GLU A 47 8.76 -11.19 -7.55
N VAL A 48 7.79 -10.77 -6.74
CA VAL A 48 6.95 -11.68 -5.94
C VAL A 48 6.10 -12.60 -6.85
N ALA A 49 5.60 -12.06 -7.96
CA ALA A 49 4.87 -12.85 -8.96
C ALA A 49 5.75 -13.94 -9.58
N VAL A 50 6.99 -13.61 -9.93
CA VAL A 50 7.97 -14.55 -10.49
C VAL A 50 8.26 -15.67 -9.49
N GLU A 51 8.54 -15.34 -8.23
CA GLU A 51 8.82 -16.35 -7.19
C GLU A 51 7.66 -17.34 -7.03
N ARG A 52 6.43 -16.83 -7.02
CA ARG A 52 5.23 -17.68 -6.93
C ARG A 52 5.10 -18.59 -8.16
N ILE A 53 5.33 -18.08 -9.37
CA ILE A 53 5.25 -18.89 -10.59
C ILE A 53 6.36 -19.94 -10.59
N GLN A 54 7.57 -19.59 -10.15
CA GLN A 54 8.69 -20.54 -10.05
C GLN A 54 8.40 -21.69 -9.08
N GLN A 55 7.68 -21.42 -7.98
CA GLN A 55 7.24 -22.46 -7.04
C GLN A 55 6.23 -23.44 -7.66
N MET A 56 5.38 -22.98 -8.57
CA MET A 56 4.40 -23.83 -9.27
C MET A 56 5.00 -24.54 -10.50
N PHE A 57 5.94 -23.88 -11.18
CA PHE A 57 6.56 -24.35 -12.42
C PHE A 57 8.09 -24.25 -12.32
N PRO A 58 8.74 -25.18 -11.62
CA PRO A 58 10.19 -25.13 -11.44
C PRO A 58 10.95 -25.28 -12.77
N GLN A 59 10.35 -25.93 -13.77
CA GLN A 59 10.89 -26.06 -15.13
C GLN A 59 10.80 -24.78 -15.97
N ALA A 60 10.04 -23.76 -15.57
CA ALA A 60 9.91 -22.54 -16.33
C ALA A 60 11.06 -21.58 -16.03
N ASP A 61 11.67 -21.01 -17.07
CA ASP A 61 12.80 -20.10 -16.92
C ASP A 61 12.36 -18.77 -16.28
N ARG A 62 13.09 -18.35 -15.25
CA ARG A 62 12.84 -17.08 -14.54
C ARG A 62 12.83 -15.88 -15.50
N ARG A 63 13.71 -15.88 -16.51
CA ARG A 63 13.85 -14.81 -17.49
C ARG A 63 12.62 -14.68 -18.39
N SER A 64 12.06 -15.79 -18.85
CA SER A 64 10.83 -15.79 -19.66
C SER A 64 9.61 -15.40 -18.86
N ILE A 65 9.52 -15.81 -17.60
CA ILE A 65 8.43 -15.40 -16.70
C ILE A 65 8.47 -13.88 -16.47
N LEU A 66 9.66 -13.32 -16.20
CA LEU A 66 9.84 -11.87 -16.03
C LEU A 66 9.44 -11.07 -17.27
N TRP A 67 9.83 -11.57 -18.45
CA TRP A 67 9.49 -10.96 -19.72
C TRP A 67 7.99 -10.99 -19.99
N ASP A 68 7.34 -12.12 -19.71
CA ASP A 68 5.92 -12.26 -19.93
C ASP A 68 5.10 -11.38 -18.97
N LEU A 69 5.47 -11.37 -17.69
CA LEU A 69 4.87 -10.48 -16.70
C LEU A 69 5.06 -9.00 -17.06
N GLN A 70 6.17 -8.64 -17.71
CA GLN A 70 6.38 -7.27 -18.16
C GLN A 70 5.38 -6.86 -19.25
N ARG A 71 5.08 -7.76 -20.20
CA ARG A 71 4.11 -7.50 -21.27
C ARG A 71 2.66 -7.58 -20.79
N ASN A 72 2.37 -8.50 -19.86
CA ASN A 72 1.03 -8.78 -19.37
C ASN A 72 0.65 -7.99 -18.10
N GLY A 73 1.37 -6.90 -17.81
CA GLY A 73 1.04 -5.98 -16.71
C GLY A 73 1.18 -6.57 -15.30
N GLY A 74 2.02 -7.59 -15.13
CA GLY A 74 2.24 -8.28 -13.84
C GLY A 74 1.14 -9.27 -13.46
N ASN A 75 0.30 -9.72 -14.40
CA ASN A 75 -0.75 -10.69 -14.12
C ASN A 75 -0.21 -12.13 -14.05
N ILE A 76 -0.22 -12.70 -12.84
CA ILE A 76 0.23 -14.06 -12.54
C ILE A 76 -0.64 -15.11 -13.25
N GLN A 77 -1.96 -14.91 -13.31
CA GLN A 77 -2.90 -15.89 -13.86
C GLN A 77 -2.68 -16.07 -15.36
N ASN A 78 -2.61 -14.96 -16.09
CA ASN A 78 -2.36 -14.98 -17.53
C ASN A 78 -1.01 -15.63 -17.87
N THR A 79 0.02 -15.34 -17.08
CA THR A 79 1.34 -15.99 -17.24
C THR A 79 1.25 -17.50 -16.96
N THR A 80 0.49 -17.91 -15.93
CA THR A 80 0.28 -19.32 -15.57
C THR A 80 -0.45 -20.08 -16.68
N GLU A 81 -1.54 -19.51 -17.23
CA GLU A 81 -2.28 -20.11 -18.34
C GLU A 81 -1.41 -20.28 -19.59
N ARG A 82 -0.56 -19.31 -19.90
CA ARG A 82 0.36 -19.40 -21.06
C ARG A 82 1.45 -20.44 -20.87
N ILE A 83 1.94 -20.62 -19.64
CA ILE A 83 2.88 -21.69 -19.30
C ILE A 83 2.20 -23.05 -19.49
N LEU A 84 0.98 -23.22 -18.99
CA LEU A 84 0.21 -24.46 -19.16
C LEU A 84 -0.12 -24.75 -20.64
N ALA A 85 -0.40 -23.71 -21.42
CA ALA A 85 -0.62 -23.82 -22.87
C ALA A 85 0.67 -24.04 -23.68
N GLY A 86 1.85 -24.03 -23.03
CA GLY A 86 3.15 -24.19 -23.71
C GLY A 86 3.53 -23.02 -24.62
N ARG A 87 2.91 -21.83 -24.46
CA ARG A 87 3.13 -20.65 -25.31
C ARG A 87 3.93 -19.54 -24.60
N LEU A 88 4.83 -19.92 -23.70
CA LEU A 88 5.68 -18.96 -23.00
C LEU A 88 6.65 -18.30 -24.00
N ASP A 89 6.59 -16.98 -24.11
CA ASP A 89 7.37 -16.24 -25.11
C ASP A 89 8.85 -16.17 -24.71
N THR A 90 9.73 -16.56 -25.63
CA THR A 90 11.19 -16.54 -25.42
C THR A 90 11.67 -15.09 -25.42
N PRO A 91 12.25 -14.60 -24.32
CA PRO A 91 12.69 -13.22 -24.24
C PRO A 91 13.83 -12.91 -25.22
N PRO A 92 13.81 -11.73 -25.88
CA PRO A 92 14.90 -11.30 -26.75
C PRO A 92 16.22 -11.26 -25.97
N VAL A 93 17.34 -11.46 -26.67
CA VAL A 93 18.68 -11.54 -26.05
C VAL A 93 19.09 -10.20 -25.40
N THR A 94 18.47 -9.10 -25.81
CA THR A 94 18.65 -7.76 -25.24
C THR A 94 17.97 -7.56 -23.89
N PHE A 95 17.09 -8.48 -23.47
CA PHE A 95 16.46 -8.40 -22.16
C PHE A 95 17.44 -8.87 -21.07
N GLN A 96 18.11 -7.91 -20.44
CA GLN A 96 18.88 -8.09 -19.21
C GLN A 96 17.97 -7.87 -18.00
N PRO A 97 17.49 -8.94 -17.34
CA PRO A 97 16.75 -8.79 -16.09
C PRO A 97 17.67 -8.18 -15.02
N PRO A 98 17.12 -7.37 -14.09
CA PRO A 98 17.88 -6.94 -12.92
C PRO A 98 18.38 -8.16 -12.14
N PRO A 99 19.60 -8.09 -11.57
CA PRO A 99 20.18 -9.22 -10.84
C PRO A 99 19.21 -9.66 -9.74
N PRO A 100 19.01 -10.98 -9.53
CA PRO A 100 18.16 -11.47 -8.46
C PRO A 100 18.67 -10.92 -7.11
N PRO A 101 17.78 -10.49 -6.20
CA PRO A 101 18.21 -10.17 -4.84
C PRO A 101 18.87 -11.42 -4.27
N ALA A 102 20.09 -11.27 -3.78
CA ALA A 102 20.85 -12.36 -3.18
C ALA A 102 19.97 -13.03 -2.12
N GLN A 103 19.60 -14.29 -2.35
CA GLN A 103 18.96 -15.12 -1.35
C GLN A 103 19.95 -15.19 -0.18
N ALA A 104 19.60 -14.55 0.93
CA ALA A 104 20.36 -14.67 2.16
C ALA A 104 20.24 -16.12 2.64
N THR A 105 21.19 -16.96 2.23
CA THR A 105 21.45 -18.24 2.87
C THR A 105 21.84 -17.95 4.31
N THR A 106 21.03 -18.46 5.24
CA THR A 106 21.27 -18.40 6.68
C THR A 106 22.47 -19.28 7.01
N THR A 107 23.66 -18.71 6.93
CA THR A 107 24.86 -19.23 7.59
C THR A 107 25.41 -18.12 8.44
N GLY A 108 25.51 -18.41 9.75
CA GLY A 108 25.82 -17.45 10.79
C GLY A 108 27.04 -16.60 10.46
N SER A 109 26.85 -15.29 10.51
CA SER A 109 27.93 -14.33 10.64
C SER A 109 27.37 -13.18 11.46
N ALA A 110 28.02 -12.94 12.60
CA ALA A 110 27.69 -11.90 13.54
C ALA A 110 27.57 -10.56 12.80
N ALA A 111 26.36 -10.02 12.74
CA ALA A 111 26.14 -8.69 12.21
C ALA A 111 26.59 -7.67 13.26
N THR A 112 27.79 -7.13 13.07
CA THR A 112 28.15 -5.80 13.56
C THR A 112 27.02 -4.83 13.28
N ALA A 113 26.50 -4.20 14.34
CA ALA A 113 25.47 -3.18 14.27
C ALA A 113 25.95 -2.02 13.39
N THR A 114 25.54 -2.02 12.12
CA THR A 114 25.68 -0.85 11.26
C THR A 114 24.69 0.20 11.75
N ARG A 115 25.22 1.19 12.46
CA ARG A 115 24.61 2.49 12.78
C ARG A 115 23.81 2.97 11.57
N GLN A 116 22.49 3.10 11.73
CA GLN A 116 21.64 3.65 10.68
C GLN A 116 22.13 5.06 10.34
N PRO A 117 22.25 5.43 9.05
CA PRO A 117 22.55 6.80 8.66
C PRO A 117 21.42 7.70 9.15
N GLU A 118 21.78 8.79 9.81
CA GLU A 118 20.84 9.76 10.37
C GLU A 118 19.96 10.31 9.26
N LYS A 119 18.69 9.87 9.27
CA LYS A 119 17.70 10.29 8.30
C LYS A 119 17.44 11.78 8.54
N PRO A 120 17.39 12.63 7.49
CA PRO A 120 17.07 14.05 7.66
C PRO A 120 15.76 14.17 8.45
N ALA A 121 15.66 15.20 9.31
CA ALA A 121 14.58 15.44 10.27
C ALA A 121 13.18 15.43 9.64
N GLN A 122 12.68 14.25 9.29
CA GLN A 122 11.31 14.04 8.88
C GLN A 122 10.46 14.17 10.15
N PRO A 123 9.37 14.95 10.11
CA PRO A 123 8.50 15.08 11.28
C PRO A 123 7.98 13.71 11.70
N ASP A 124 8.03 13.43 13.00
CA ASP A 124 7.60 12.14 13.58
C ASP A 124 6.25 11.71 13.02
N LEU A 125 6.11 10.42 12.71
CA LEU A 125 4.86 9.85 12.17
C LEU A 125 3.66 10.12 13.10
N ILE A 126 3.92 10.26 14.40
CA ILE A 126 2.95 10.58 15.44
C ILE A 126 2.42 12.00 15.27
N THR A 127 3.29 12.96 14.96
CA THR A 127 2.90 14.34 14.67
C THR A 127 2.22 14.42 13.31
N ARG A 128 2.72 13.71 12.30
CA ARG A 128 2.13 13.68 10.94
C ARG A 128 0.69 13.17 10.92
N TYR A 129 0.35 12.25 11.82
CA TYR A 129 -0.98 11.64 11.91
C TYR A 129 -1.75 12.00 13.18
N ASN A 130 -1.29 13.02 13.92
CA ASN A 130 -1.96 13.51 15.13
C ASN A 130 -2.29 12.41 16.15
N LEU A 131 -1.39 11.43 16.32
CA LEU A 131 -1.60 10.27 17.20
C LEU A 131 -1.29 10.55 18.68
N LYS A 132 -0.99 11.81 19.04
CA LYS A 132 -0.62 12.22 20.41
C LYS A 132 -1.70 11.85 21.42
N ASN A 133 -2.97 12.17 21.15
CA ASN A 133 -4.10 11.87 22.05
C ASN A 133 -4.36 10.37 22.23
N LYS A 134 -3.98 9.54 21.24
CA LYS A 134 -4.12 8.08 21.32
C LYS A 134 -2.99 7.44 22.12
N LEU A 135 -1.87 8.14 22.31
CA LEU A 135 -0.74 7.64 23.10
C LEU A 135 -1.14 7.48 24.57
N ASP A 136 -1.89 8.43 25.12
CA ASP A 136 -2.32 8.45 26.52
C ASP A 136 -3.42 7.39 26.80
N ALA A 137 -4.22 7.05 25.78
CA ALA A 137 -5.34 6.11 25.88
C ALA A 137 -5.00 4.65 25.48
N ALA A 138 -3.83 4.41 24.89
CA ALA A 138 -3.52 3.12 24.25
C ALA A 138 -3.15 1.98 25.22
N SER A 139 -3.16 2.19 26.53
CA SER A 139 -2.78 1.20 27.54
C SER A 139 -3.70 -0.04 27.61
N GLN A 140 -4.83 -0.07 26.89
CA GLN A 140 -5.90 -1.06 27.10
C GLN A 140 -6.52 -1.71 25.83
N GLN A 141 -6.04 -1.44 24.62
CA GLN A 141 -6.66 -1.96 23.40
C GLN A 141 -5.70 -2.80 22.56
N ASP A 142 -5.34 -3.99 23.03
CA ASP A 142 -4.40 -4.88 22.32
C ASP A 142 -5.00 -6.24 21.89
N GLN A 143 -6.33 -6.47 21.91
CA GLN A 143 -6.86 -7.83 21.61
C GLN A 143 -7.96 -8.01 20.55
N ASP A 144 -8.65 -6.98 20.04
CA ASP A 144 -9.89 -7.21 19.24
C ASP A 144 -9.82 -6.89 17.73
N SER A 145 -8.67 -7.05 17.06
CA SER A 145 -8.59 -6.84 15.59
C SER A 145 -8.19 -8.07 14.77
N LYS A 146 -8.05 -9.25 15.39
CA LYS A 146 -7.81 -10.52 14.69
C LYS A 146 -9.07 -10.96 13.93
N GLY A 147 -9.11 -10.66 12.63
CA GLY A 147 -9.89 -11.46 11.68
C GLY A 147 -10.90 -10.74 10.79
N LYS A 148 -11.08 -9.41 10.90
CA LYS A 148 -11.99 -8.72 9.97
C LYS A 148 -11.32 -8.59 8.60
N GLY A 149 -11.78 -9.40 7.63
CA GLY A 149 -11.43 -9.27 6.23
C GLY A 149 -11.69 -7.86 5.70
N TRP A 150 -11.09 -7.52 4.56
CA TRP A 150 -11.27 -6.23 3.90
C TRP A 150 -12.75 -6.00 3.57
N SER A 151 -13.35 -4.94 4.10
CA SER A 151 -14.78 -4.66 3.87
C SER A 151 -15.05 -4.27 2.41
N SER A 152 -16.24 -4.59 1.90
CA SER A 152 -16.65 -4.21 0.55
C SER A 152 -16.92 -2.71 0.42
N ASN A 153 -17.39 -2.09 1.51
CA ASN A 153 -17.67 -0.66 1.60
C ASN A 153 -16.38 0.17 1.63
N LYS A 154 -16.30 1.19 0.78
CA LYS A 154 -15.09 2.04 0.64
C LYS A 154 -14.75 2.76 1.95
N ASP A 155 -15.73 3.34 2.62
CA ASP A 155 -15.48 4.18 3.81
C ASP A 155 -15.05 3.35 5.02
N GLU A 156 -15.73 2.22 5.27
CA GLU A 156 -15.33 1.26 6.31
C GLU A 156 -13.92 0.73 6.09
N ARG A 157 -13.57 0.45 4.83
CA ARG A 157 -12.26 -0.03 4.45
C ARG A 157 -11.19 1.03 4.69
N GLN A 158 -11.44 2.28 4.32
CA GLN A 158 -10.55 3.40 4.61
C GLN A 158 -10.35 3.56 6.13
N ALA A 159 -11.43 3.54 6.91
CA ALA A 159 -11.36 3.61 8.36
C ALA A 159 -10.58 2.44 8.97
N SER A 160 -10.78 1.21 8.48
CA SER A 160 -10.05 0.03 8.95
C SER A 160 -8.55 0.12 8.67
N LEU A 161 -8.15 0.65 7.51
CA LEU A 161 -6.75 0.82 7.14
C LEU A 161 -6.07 1.93 7.92
N GLN A 162 -6.77 3.05 8.13
CA GLN A 162 -6.29 4.14 8.98
C GLN A 162 -6.04 3.61 10.39
N ARG A 163 -6.99 2.87 10.95
CA ARG A 163 -6.85 2.23 12.27
C ARG A 163 -5.64 1.29 12.34
N ARG A 164 -5.48 0.38 11.36
CA ARG A 164 -4.31 -0.53 11.31
C ARG A 164 -2.99 0.22 11.20
N ARG A 165 -2.95 1.33 10.46
CA ARG A 165 -1.75 2.16 10.33
C ARG A 165 -1.41 2.85 11.64
N ASP A 166 -2.42 3.43 12.30
CA ASP A 166 -2.25 4.09 13.59
C ASP A 166 -1.73 3.10 14.65
N GLU A 167 -2.35 1.91 14.74
CA GLU A 167 -1.92 0.82 15.63
C GLU A 167 -0.46 0.40 15.37
N MET A 168 -0.08 0.24 14.10
CA MET A 168 1.28 -0.12 13.72
C MET A 168 2.30 0.95 14.15
N ILE A 169 1.97 2.24 14.01
CA ILE A 169 2.87 3.33 14.39
C ILE A 169 3.08 3.36 15.91
N LEU A 170 2.01 3.16 16.68
CA LEU A 170 2.10 3.11 18.14
C LEU A 170 2.88 1.89 18.63
N ALA A 171 2.62 0.71 18.05
CA ALA A 171 3.36 -0.52 18.37
C ALA A 171 4.86 -0.41 18.03
N ALA A 172 5.18 0.20 16.88
CA ALA A 172 6.56 0.44 16.47
C ALA A 172 7.29 1.36 17.46
N ARG A 173 6.63 2.42 17.96
CA ARG A 173 7.18 3.30 18.99
C ARG A 173 7.48 2.53 20.28
N ARG A 174 6.51 1.78 20.82
CA ARG A 174 6.70 0.97 22.03
C ARG A 174 7.88 0.01 21.90
N LYS A 175 7.98 -0.67 20.75
CA LYS A 175 9.08 -1.59 20.47
C LYS A 175 10.43 -0.87 20.42
N MET A 176 10.48 0.36 19.92
CA MET A 176 11.69 1.17 19.89
C MET A 176 12.08 1.67 21.30
N GLU A 177 11.12 2.16 22.08
CA GLU A 177 11.34 2.58 23.48
C GLU A 177 11.85 1.42 24.33
N ALA A 178 11.25 0.23 24.22
CA ALA A 178 11.71 -0.98 24.93
C ALA A 178 13.13 -1.39 24.53
N LYS A 179 13.49 -1.27 23.24
CA LYS A 179 14.85 -1.53 22.75
C LYS A 179 15.86 -0.54 23.30
N LEU A 180 15.54 0.75 23.30
CA LEU A 180 16.42 1.78 23.86
C LEU A 180 16.61 1.61 25.37
N ALA A 181 15.58 1.20 26.09
CA ALA A 181 15.69 0.88 27.52
C ALA A 181 16.60 -0.33 27.76
N ALA A 182 16.45 -1.40 26.96
CA ALA A 182 17.32 -2.56 27.04
C ALA A 182 18.79 -2.24 26.69
N GLU A 183 19.02 -1.43 25.65
CA GLU A 183 20.38 -1.00 25.27
C GLU A 183 21.04 -0.13 26.36
N LYS A 184 20.29 0.78 26.96
CA LYS A 184 20.77 1.58 28.11
C LYS A 184 21.11 0.72 29.33
N ALA A 185 20.34 -0.33 29.60
CA ALA A 185 20.64 -1.27 30.69
C ALA A 185 21.90 -2.10 30.42
N VAL A 186 22.15 -2.48 29.16
CA VAL A 186 23.34 -3.24 28.75
C VAL A 186 24.60 -2.38 28.72
N GLN A 187 24.51 -1.08 28.37
CA GLN A 187 25.66 -0.16 28.40
C GLN A 187 26.04 0.32 29.82
N GLY A 188 25.17 0.12 30.80
CA GLY A 188 25.38 0.53 32.20
C GLY A 188 25.87 -0.58 33.14
N SER A 189 26.20 -1.76 32.62
CA SER A 189 26.81 -2.90 33.35
C SER A 189 28.23 -3.15 32.86
#